data_AF-A0A1X3CT93-F1
#
_entry.id   AF-A0A1X3CT93-F1
#
_cell.length_a   1.000
_cell.length_b   1.000
_cell.length_c   1.000
_cell.angle_alpha   90.00
_cell.angle_beta   90.00
_cell.angle_gamma   90.00
#
_symmetry.space_group_name_H-M   'P 1'
#
loop_
_entity.id
_entity.type
_entity.pdbx_description
1 polymer ?
#
loop_
_entity_poly.entity_id
_entity_poly.type
_entity_poly.pdbx_seq_one_letter_code
_entity_poly.pdbx_strand_id
1 'polypeptide(L)'
;MNGLIILNVVLALASAAFGLFALFAPQRLSGSPELSMYYPHMYAARAVPFGLGLAAVLVWLPGQATAWLLVAGVIQAIDSLVNIKRGVVAVISPALVALVHIVSAYFL
;
A
#
# COMPACT_ATOMS: atom_id res chain seq x y z
N MET A 1 9.27 14.83 14.07
CA MET A 1 8.84 14.05 12.90
C MET A 1 8.41 15.02 11.82
N ASN A 2 8.98 14.99 10.62
CA ASN A 2 8.64 15.96 9.57
C ASN A 2 7.30 15.60 8.89
N GLY A 3 6.68 16.56 8.18
CA GLY A 3 5.36 16.37 7.57
C GLY A 3 5.32 15.22 6.55
N LEU A 4 6.42 14.98 5.83
CA LEU A 4 6.54 13.86 4.90
C LEU A 4 6.46 12.51 5.62
N ILE A 5 7.18 12.33 6.73
CA ILE A 5 7.11 11.09 7.51
C ILE A 5 5.68 10.85 8.00
N ILE A 6 4.99 11.88 8.53
CA ILE A 6 3.61 11.74 9.03
C ILE A 6 2.68 11.31 7.89
N LEU A 7 2.76 11.96 6.73
CA LEU A 7 1.95 11.61 5.56
C LEU A 7 2.19 10.15 5.14
N ASN A 8 3.44 9.73 5.03
CA ASN A 8 3.77 8.37 4.61
C ASN A 8 3.36 7.32 5.64
N VAL A 9 3.43 7.62 6.95
CA VAL A 9 2.89 6.74 8.00
C VAL A 9 1.39 6.57 7.82
N VAL A 10 0.63 7.65 7.62
CA VAL A 10 -0.82 7.58 7.40
C VAL A 10 -1.15 6.73 6.16
N LEU A 11 -0.44 6.94 5.06
CA LEU A 11 -0.64 6.16 3.83
C LEU A 11 -0.26 4.68 4.01
N ALA A 12 0.81 4.38 4.73
CA ALA A 12 1.23 3.02 5.04
C ALA A 12 0.18 2.28 5.89
N LEU A 13 -0.35 2.94 6.91
CA LEU A 13 -1.41 2.40 7.76
C LEU A 13 -2.72 2.25 6.98
N ALA A 14 -3.05 3.18 6.09
CA ALA A 14 -4.20 3.04 5.20
C ALA A 14 -4.04 1.81 4.30
N SER A 15 -2.86 1.57 3.72
CA SER A 15 -2.58 0.36 2.94
C SER A 15 -2.78 -0.92 3.78
N ALA A 16 -2.32 -0.93 5.02
CA ALA A 16 -2.53 -2.07 5.92
C ALA A 16 -4.02 -2.27 6.24
N ALA A 17 -4.76 -1.19 6.51
CA ALA A 17 -6.20 -1.24 6.73
C ALA A 17 -6.94 -1.79 5.50
N PHE A 18 -6.60 -1.33 4.28
CA PHE A 18 -7.16 -1.89 3.05
C PHE A 18 -6.83 -3.38 2.88
N GLY A 19 -5.63 -3.81 3.24
CA GLY A 19 -5.27 -5.22 3.32
C GLY A 19 -6.18 -6.01 4.26
N LEU A 20 -6.42 -5.50 5.47
CA LEU A 20 -7.37 -6.13 6.42
C LEU A 20 -8.80 -6.15 5.87
N PHE A 21 -9.27 -5.05 5.29
CA PHE A 21 -10.58 -5.01 4.63
C PHE A 21 -10.68 -6.05 3.51
N ALA A 22 -9.60 -6.31 2.77
CA ALA A 22 -9.56 -7.35 1.74
C ALA A 22 -9.69 -8.76 2.30
N LEU A 23 -9.21 -9.03 3.53
CA LEU A 23 -9.43 -10.33 4.20
C LEU A 23 -10.88 -10.53 4.62
N PHE A 24 -11.49 -9.50 5.22
CA PHE A 24 -12.79 -9.64 5.88
C PHE A 24 -13.99 -9.33 4.98
N ALA A 25 -13.81 -8.51 3.95
CA ALA A 25 -14.87 -8.13 3.01
C ALA A 25 -14.44 -8.22 1.53
N PRO A 26 -13.88 -9.36 1.07
CA PRO A 26 -13.33 -9.52 -0.26
C PRO A 26 -14.35 -9.32 -1.39
N GLN A 27 -15.64 -9.65 -1.17
CA GLN A 27 -16.68 -9.46 -2.20
C GLN A 27 -16.88 -7.99 -2.57
N ARG A 28 -16.54 -7.06 -1.67
CA ARG A 28 -16.62 -5.61 -1.92
C ARG A 28 -15.47 -5.09 -2.77
N LEU A 29 -14.39 -5.86 -2.90
CA LEU A 29 -13.23 -5.52 -3.74
C LEU A 29 -13.22 -6.27 -5.08
N SER A 30 -13.87 -7.44 -5.14
CA SER A 30 -13.83 -8.25 -6.35
C SER A 30 -14.80 -7.79 -7.43
N GLY A 31 -15.83 -7.00 -7.13
CA GLY A 31 -16.79 -6.49 -8.13
C GLY A 31 -17.62 -7.59 -8.83
N SER A 32 -17.28 -8.86 -8.62
CA SER A 32 -18.03 -10.03 -9.09
C SER A 32 -17.91 -11.17 -8.07
N PRO A 33 -19.03 -11.83 -7.70
CA PRO A 33 -19.06 -12.96 -6.76
C PRO A 33 -18.23 -14.17 -7.21
N GLU A 34 -17.90 -14.27 -8.50
CA GLU A 34 -17.19 -15.42 -9.09
C GLU A 34 -15.65 -15.31 -9.03
N LEU A 35 -15.13 -14.18 -8.56
CA LEU A 35 -13.68 -13.96 -8.47
C LEU A 35 -13.12 -14.61 -7.20
N SER A 36 -12.19 -15.54 -7.41
CA SER A 36 -11.46 -16.28 -6.37
C SER A 36 -10.95 -15.39 -5.22
N MET A 37 -11.13 -15.89 -3.99
CA MET A 37 -10.64 -15.31 -2.74
C MET A 37 -9.10 -15.29 -2.63
N TYR A 38 -8.42 -15.98 -3.53
CA TYR A 38 -6.97 -16.06 -3.57
C TYR A 38 -6.31 -14.67 -3.67
N TYR A 39 -6.82 -13.80 -4.54
CA TYR A 39 -6.20 -12.48 -4.72
C TYR A 39 -6.37 -11.56 -3.51
N PRO A 40 -7.57 -11.37 -2.93
CA PRO A 40 -7.72 -10.58 -1.71
C PRO A 40 -6.83 -11.06 -0.55
N HIS A 41 -6.71 -12.38 -0.35
CA HIS A 41 -5.81 -12.93 0.66
C HIS A 41 -4.34 -12.66 0.36
N MET A 42 -3.89 -12.83 -0.89
CA MET A 42 -2.55 -12.48 -1.36
C MET A 42 -2.24 -10.99 -1.16
N TYR A 43 -3.18 -10.12 -1.52
CA TYR A 43 -3.07 -8.68 -1.34
C TYR A 43 -2.86 -8.33 0.13
N ALA A 44 -3.70 -8.88 1.00
CA ALA A 44 -3.62 -8.65 2.43
C ALA A 44 -2.34 -9.18 3.08
N ALA A 45 -1.91 -10.39 2.70
CA ALA A 45 -0.70 -11.03 3.21
C ALA A 45 0.55 -10.18 2.97
N ARG A 46 0.54 -9.29 1.97
CA ARG A 46 1.60 -8.29 1.78
C ARG A 46 1.24 -6.92 2.35
N ALA A 47 0.05 -6.39 2.04
CA ALA A 47 -0.32 -5.02 2.39
C ALA A 47 -0.34 -4.78 3.91
N VAL A 48 -0.77 -5.77 4.69
CA VAL A 48 -0.85 -5.67 6.16
C VAL A 48 0.55 -5.63 6.80
N PRO A 49 1.39 -6.67 6.68
CA PRO A 49 2.69 -6.65 7.34
C PRO A 49 3.60 -5.55 6.79
N PHE A 50 3.57 -5.30 5.47
CA PHE A 50 4.42 -4.27 4.89
C PHE A 50 3.98 -2.86 5.25
N GLY A 51 2.67 -2.55 5.25
CA GLY A 51 2.16 -1.24 5.67
C GLY A 51 2.47 -0.93 7.14
N LEU A 52 2.31 -1.93 8.02
CA LEU A 52 2.69 -1.81 9.43
C LEU A 52 4.22 -1.66 9.60
N GLY A 53 5.01 -2.45 8.87
CA GLY A 53 6.46 -2.39 8.90
C GLY A 53 7.00 -1.05 8.41
N LEU A 54 6.47 -0.51 7.32
CA LEU A 54 6.83 0.81 6.80
C LEU A 54 6.50 1.90 7.83
N ALA A 55 5.30 1.88 8.41
CA ALA A 55 4.92 2.83 9.46
C ALA A 55 5.89 2.76 10.65
N ALA A 56 6.24 1.54 11.09
CA ALA A 56 7.18 1.31 12.16
C ALA A 56 8.58 1.88 11.85
N VAL A 57 9.10 1.61 10.66
CA VAL A 57 10.42 2.10 10.23
C VAL A 57 10.45 3.61 10.15
N LEU A 58 9.41 4.23 9.60
CA LEU A 58 9.32 5.68 9.48
C LEU A 58 9.31 6.39 10.84
N VAL A 59 8.75 5.76 11.88
CA VAL A 59 8.67 6.33 13.23
C VAL A 59 9.95 6.05 14.04
N TRP A 60 10.47 4.83 13.99
CA TRP A 60 11.51 4.37 14.92
C TRP A 60 12.88 4.15 14.30
N LEU A 61 12.96 3.97 12.98
CA LEU A 61 14.20 3.66 12.26
C LEU A 61 14.40 4.62 11.07
N PRO A 62 14.46 5.95 11.30
CA PRO A 62 14.47 6.94 10.23
C PRO A 62 15.67 6.78 9.27
N GLY A 63 16.79 6.23 9.73
CA GLY A 63 17.95 5.91 8.87
C GLY A 63 17.68 4.85 7.80
N GLN A 64 16.55 4.13 7.86
CA GLN A 64 16.11 3.16 6.86
C GLN A 64 14.92 3.67 6.03
N ALA A 65 14.41 4.87 6.31
CA ALA A 65 13.18 5.40 5.73
C ALA A 65 13.22 5.42 4.19
N THR A 66 14.29 5.95 3.60
CA THR A 66 14.44 6.11 2.14
C THR A 66 14.31 4.77 1.41
N ALA A 67 15.01 3.72 1.87
CA ALA A 67 14.96 2.41 1.23
C ALA A 67 13.54 1.79 1.32
N TRP A 68 12.91 1.88 2.49
CA TRP A 68 11.57 1.35 2.71
C TRP A 68 10.50 2.08 1.89
N LEU A 69 10.62 3.41 1.76
CA LEU A 69 9.72 4.20 0.92
C LEU A 69 9.87 3.87 -0.56
N LEU A 70 11.08 3.64 -1.06
CA LEU A 70 11.27 3.20 -2.45
C LEU A 70 10.61 1.84 -2.71
N VAL A 71 10.80 0.88 -1.80
CA VAL A 71 10.16 -0.44 -1.90
C VAL A 71 8.63 -0.31 -1.85
N ALA A 72 8.10 0.51 -0.93
CA ALA A 72 6.68 0.82 -0.84
C ALA A 72 6.14 1.43 -2.15
N GLY A 73 6.89 2.36 -2.73
CA GLY A 73 6.58 2.98 -4.01
C GLY A 73 6.44 1.97 -5.13
N VAL A 74 7.41 1.05 -5.27
CA VAL A 74 7.38 -0.03 -6.27
C VAL A 74 6.19 -0.96 -6.05
N ILE A 75 5.95 -1.37 -4.79
CA ILE A 75 4.84 -2.21 -4.40
C ILE A 75 3.49 -1.59 -4.82
N GLN A 76 3.27 -0.31 -4.50
CA GLN A 76 2.03 0.39 -4.85
C GLN A 76 1.90 0.65 -6.37
N ALA A 77 3.02 0.86 -7.08
CA ALA A 77 3.00 0.95 -8.53
C ALA A 77 2.56 -0.38 -9.16
N ILE A 78 3.07 -1.52 -8.67
CA ILE A 78 2.65 -2.85 -9.11
C ILE A 78 1.16 -3.07 -8.81
N ASP A 79 0.67 -2.64 -7.64
CA ASP A 79 -0.76 -2.73 -7.31
C ASP A 79 -1.66 -1.98 -8.28
N SER A 80 -1.24 -0.78 -8.67
CA SER A 80 -1.96 0.00 -9.66
C SER A 80 -2.04 -0.76 -10.99
N LEU A 81 -0.92 -1.33 -11.45
CA LEU A 81 -0.89 -2.15 -12.67
C LEU A 81 -1.79 -3.39 -12.58
N VAL A 82 -1.82 -4.06 -11.42
CA VAL A 82 -2.69 -5.21 -11.21
C VAL A 82 -4.16 -4.79 -11.18
N ASN A 83 -4.51 -3.67 -10.55
CA ASN A 83 -5.87 -3.14 -10.53
C ASN A 83 -6.37 -2.80 -11.95
N ILE A 84 -5.50 -2.23 -12.82
CA ILE A 84 -5.81 -2.00 -14.24
C ILE A 84 -6.15 -3.32 -14.92
N LYS A 85 -5.27 -4.32 -14.79
CA LYS A 85 -5.47 -5.64 -15.42
C LYS A 85 -6.74 -6.35 -14.94
N ARG A 86 -7.18 -6.07 -13.71
CA ARG A 86 -8.39 -6.65 -13.12
C ARG A 86 -9.65 -5.79 -13.34
N GLY A 87 -9.54 -4.64 -14.01
CA GLY A 87 -10.68 -3.74 -14.25
C GLY A 87 -11.26 -3.12 -12.98
N VAL A 88 -10.49 -3.06 -11.88
CA VAL A 88 -10.94 -2.52 -10.59
C VAL A 88 -10.72 -1.01 -10.60
N VAL A 89 -11.76 -0.22 -10.33
CA VAL A 89 -11.75 1.25 -10.41
C VAL A 89 -10.73 1.92 -9.47
N ALA A 90 -10.27 1.21 -8.42
CA ALA A 90 -9.30 1.68 -7.45
C ALA A 90 -7.84 1.76 -7.98
N VAL A 91 -7.60 2.05 -9.26
CA VAL A 91 -6.25 2.19 -9.87
C VAL A 91 -5.52 3.45 -9.40
N ILE A 92 -6.27 4.55 -9.28
CA ILE A 92 -5.71 5.89 -9.08
C ILE A 92 -5.09 6.02 -7.69
N SER A 93 -5.75 5.47 -6.67
CA SER A 93 -5.30 5.56 -5.28
C SER A 93 -3.90 4.94 -5.05
N PRO A 94 -3.59 3.68 -5.43
CA PRO A 94 -2.25 3.12 -5.25
C PRO A 94 -1.19 3.83 -6.10
N ALA A 95 -1.51 4.34 -7.30
CA ALA A 95 -0.56 5.12 -8.10
C ALA A 95 -0.15 6.44 -7.41
N LEU A 96 -1.11 7.16 -6.83
CA LEU A 96 -0.83 8.38 -6.07
C LEU A 96 0.00 8.09 -4.83
N VAL A 97 -0.32 7.00 -4.11
CA VAL A 97 0.46 6.58 -2.94
C VAL A 97 1.89 6.20 -3.33
N ALA A 98 2.08 5.49 -4.46
CA ALA A 98 3.40 5.20 -5.00
C ALA A 98 4.22 6.48 -5.24
N LEU A 99 3.60 7.46 -5.90
CA LEU A 99 4.24 8.74 -6.18
C LEU A 99 4.65 9.45 -4.89
N VAL A 100 3.75 9.52 -3.90
CA VAL A 100 4.06 10.13 -2.61
C VAL A 100 5.23 9.43 -1.92
N HIS A 101 5.26 8.10 -1.88
CA HIS A 101 6.38 7.36 -1.29
C HIS A 101 7.71 7.65 -2.00
N ILE A 102 7.74 7.60 -3.33
CA ILE A 102 8.96 7.81 -4.13
C ILE A 102 9.46 9.26 -3.99
N VAL A 103 8.56 10.23 -4.11
CA VAL A 103 8.91 11.65 -3.98
C VAL A 103 9.39 11.94 -2.56
N SER A 104 8.73 11.38 -1.54
CA SER A 104 9.17 11.54 -0.16
C SER A 104 10.54 10.91 0.08
N ALA A 105 10.85 9.78 -0.54
CA ALA A 105 12.16 9.15 -0.45
C ALA A 105 13.28 10.05 -1.02
N TYR A 106 12.98 10.86 -2.05
CA TYR A 106 13.94 11.82 -2.60
C TYR A 106 14.20 13.00 -1.65
N PHE A 107 13.22 13.39 -0.84
CA PHE A 107 13.28 14.55 0.05
C PHE A 107 13.61 14.21 1.52
N LEU A 108 13.82 12.93 1.85
CA LEU A 108 14.17 12.43 3.19
C LEU A 108 15.60 11.91 3.20
#